data_AF-A0A1Q6YNM5-F1
#
_entry.id   AF-A0A1Q6YNM5-F1
#
_cell.length_a   1.000
_cell.length_b   1.000
_cell.length_c   1.000
_cell.angle_alpha   90.00
_cell.angle_beta   90.00
_cell.angle_gamma   90.00
#
_symmetry.space_group_name_H-M   'P 1'
#
loop_
_entity.id
_entity.type
_entity.pdbx_description
1 polymer ?
#
loop_
_entity_poly.entity_id
_entity_poly.type
_entity_poly.pdbx_seq_one_letter_code
_entity_poly.pdbx_strand_id
1 'polypeptide(L)' 'MDHNEALRLHAVEKYALGELPPSLRDEFEQHFLECQECALDVNAAAEFVDNVRAVLRFAA' A
#
# COMPACT_ATOMS: atom_id res chain seq x y z
N MET A 1 -11.19 -8.82 -0.23
CA MET A 1 -11.60 -7.64 -1.01
C MET A 1 -11.31 -7.92 -2.48
N ASP A 2 -11.99 -7.21 -3.37
CA ASP A 2 -11.67 -7.24 -4.80
C ASP A 2 -10.82 -6.03 -5.21
N HIS A 3 -10.35 -6.06 -6.46
CA HIS A 3 -9.49 -5.01 -7.02
C HIS A 3 -10.15 -3.62 -6.99
N ASN A 4 -11.45 -3.51 -7.33
CA ASN A 4 -12.15 -2.22 -7.35
C ASN A 4 -12.37 -1.68 -5.93
N GLU A 5 -12.58 -2.58 -4.97
CA GLU A 5 -12.63 -2.22 -3.56
C GLU A 5 -11.28 -1.70 -3.06
N ALA A 6 -10.18 -2.37 -3.40
CA ALA A 6 -8.83 -1.91 -3.07
C ALA A 6 -8.56 -0.50 -3.62
N LEU A 7 -8.94 -0.23 -4.87
CA LEU A 7 -8.85 1.11 -5.47
C LEU A 7 -9.70 2.15 -4.72
N ARG A 8 -10.98 1.86 -4.49
CA ARG A 8 -11.92 2.77 -3.81
C ARG A 8 -11.47 3.11 -2.38
N LEU A 9 -10.81 2.18 -1.71
CA LEU A 9 -10.31 2.37 -0.36
C LEU A 9 -8.94 3.04 -0.30
N HIS A 10 -8.25 3.25 -1.43
CA HIS A 10 -6.83 3.60 -1.46
C HIS A 10 -6.02 2.62 -0.60
N ALA A 11 -6.31 1.33 -0.78
CA ALA A 11 -5.78 0.27 0.08
C ALA A 11 -4.26 0.17 -0.05
N VAL A 12 -3.71 0.33 -1.26
CA VAL A 12 -2.26 0.32 -1.51
C VAL A 12 -1.54 1.38 -0.70
N GLU A 13 -1.97 2.63 -0.79
CA GLU A 13 -1.32 3.76 -0.13
C GLU A 13 -1.44 3.65 1.39
N LYS A 14 -2.63 3.33 1.88
CA LYS A 14 -2.86 3.12 3.32
C LYS A 14 -2.08 1.92 3.83
N TYR A 15 -1.93 0.86 3.05
CA TYR A 15 -1.11 -0.29 3.40
C TYR A 15 0.36 0.10 3.50
N ALA A 16 0.91 0.78 2.49
CA ALA A 16 2.31 1.23 2.47
C ALA A 16 2.64 2.24 3.58
N LEU A 17 1.67 3.07 4.00
CA LEU A 17 1.82 4.03 5.10
C LEU A 17 1.58 3.41 6.48
N GLY A 18 1.03 2.18 6.56
CA GLY A 18 0.66 1.53 7.82
C GLY A 18 -0.66 2.05 8.43
N GLU A 19 -1.52 2.65 7.60
CA GLU A 19 -2.79 3.28 7.98
C GLU A 19 -4.01 2.38 7.72
N LEU A 20 -3.84 1.23 7.06
CA LEU A 20 -4.93 0.30 6.79
C LEU A 20 -5.31 -0.47 8.08
N PRO A 21 -6.59 -0.44 8.52
CA PRO A 21 -7.01 -1.17 9.73
C PRO A 21 -6.71 -2.67 9.64
N PRO A 22 -6.40 -3.37 10.75
CA PRO A 22 -5.96 -4.77 10.71
C PRO A 22 -6.88 -5.70 9.94
N SER A 23 -8.21 -5.59 10.11
CA SER A 23 -9.17 -6.43 9.39
C SER A 23 -9.14 -6.21 7.87
N LEU A 24 -8.98 -4.97 7.43
CA LEU A 24 -8.87 -4.63 6.01
C LEU A 24 -7.48 -4.95 5.45
N ARG A 25 -6.44 -4.90 6.29
CA ARG A 25 -5.09 -5.30 5.92
C ARG A 25 -5.03 -6.78 5.59
N ASP A 26 -5.52 -7.64 6.48
CA ASP A 26 -5.50 -9.09 6.25
C ASP A 26 -6.29 -9.46 4.99
N GLU A 27 -7.42 -8.79 4.77
CA GLU A 27 -8.24 -8.95 3.57
C GLU A 27 -7.56 -8.43 2.28
N PHE A 28 -6.82 -7.33 2.38
CA PHE A 28 -6.05 -6.77 1.27
C PHE A 28 -4.85 -7.65 0.93
N GLU A 29 -4.13 -8.17 1.93
CA GLU A 29 -2.98 -9.06 1.73
C GLU A 29 -3.38 -10.33 0.98
N GLN A 30 -4.54 -10.92 1.31
CA GLN A 30 -5.09 -12.05 0.55
C GLN A 30 -5.33 -11.71 -0.92
N HIS A 31 -5.82 -10.50 -1.22
CA HIS A 31 -6.04 -10.04 -2.59
C HIS A 31 -4.72 -9.71 -3.32
N PHE A 32 -3.82 -8.97 -2.67
CA PHE A 32 -2.54 -8.50 -3.19
C PHE A 32 -1.68 -9.65 -3.70
N LEU A 33 -1.71 -10.81 -3.03
CA LEU A 33 -0.96 -12.01 -3.45
C LEU A 33 -1.43 -12.59 -4.80
N GLU A 34 -2.67 -12.31 -5.20
CA GLU A 34 -3.28 -12.89 -6.41
C GLU A 34 -3.48 -11.85 -7.53
N CYS A 35 -3.37 -10.55 -7.25
CA CYS A 35 -3.57 -9.48 -8.21
C CYS A 35 -2.25 -8.82 -8.61
N GLN A 36 -1.80 -9.08 -9.84
CA GLN A 36 -0.54 -8.51 -10.35
C GLN A 36 -0.51 -6.98 -10.33
N GLU A 37 -1.65 -6.32 -10.62
CA GLU A 37 -1.74 -4.86 -10.62
C GLU A 37 -1.55 -4.28 -9.22
N CYS A 38 -2.30 -4.78 -8.24
CA CYS A 38 -2.12 -4.37 -6.85
C CYS A 38 -0.71 -4.70 -6.32
N ALA A 39 -0.10 -5.79 -6.79
CA ALA A 39 1.27 -6.13 -6.41
C ALA A 39 2.30 -5.13 -6.95
N LEU A 40 2.15 -4.69 -8.20
CA LEU A 40 2.99 -3.65 -8.79
C LEU A 40 2.81 -2.32 -8.05
N ASP A 41 1.58 -1.94 -7.73
CA ASP A 41 1.28 -0.69 -7.03
C ASP A 41 1.84 -0.69 -5.60
N VAL A 42 1.74 -1.80 -4.86
CA VAL A 42 2.33 -1.93 -3.52
C VAL A 42 3.85 -1.77 -3.57
N ASN A 43 4.53 -2.38 -4.55
CA ASN A 43 5.97 -2.22 -4.71
C ASN A 43 6.35 -0.76 -5.01
N ALA A 44 5.63 -0.11 -5.93
CA ALA A 44 5.87 1.29 -6.27
C ALA A 44 5.61 2.24 -5.08
N ALA A 45 4.52 2.02 -4.33
CA ALA A 45 4.18 2.80 -3.16
C ALA A 45 5.21 2.62 -2.04
N ALA A 46 5.67 1.39 -1.79
CA ALA A 46 6.71 1.12 -0.80
C ALA A 46 8.03 1.83 -1.14
N GLU A 47 8.49 1.72 -2.39
CA GLU A 47 9.70 2.41 -2.86
C GLU A 47 9.56 3.94 -2.75
N PHE A 48 8.41 4.48 -3.14
CA PHE A 48 8.15 5.92 -3.02
C PHE A 48 8.21 6.37 -1.56
N VAL A 49 7.53 5.66 -0.66
CA VAL A 49 7.49 5.98 0.78
C VAL A 49 8.89 5.92 1.39
N ASP A 50 9.68 4.90 1.06
CA ASP A 50 11.05 4.77 1.56
C ASP A 50 11.95 5.92 1.08
N ASN A 51 11.86 6.27 -0.20
CA ASN A 51 12.62 7.38 -0.78
C ASN A 51 12.22 8.73 -0.16
N VAL A 52 10.92 9.00 -0.01
CA VAL A 52 10.43 10.24 0.62
C VAL A 52 10.87 10.29 2.09
N ARG A 53 10.76 9.20 2.84
CA ARG A 53 11.26 9.13 4.22
C ARG A 53 12.76 9.42 4.26
N ALA A 54 13.54 8.89 3.33
CA ALA A 54 14.98 9.16 3.25
C ALA A 54 15.28 10.65 3.02
N VAL A 55 14.58 11.31 2.10
CA VAL A 55 14.74 12.75 1.82
C VAL A 55 14.31 13.60 3.01
N LEU A 56 13.14 13.33 3.59
CA LEU A 56 12.57 14.13 4.67
C LEU A 56 13.31 13.96 6.00
N ARG A 57 13.99 12.83 6.23
CA ARG A 57 14.82 12.61 7.44
C ARG A 57 15.91 13.66 7.64
N PHE A 58 16.37 14.31 6.56
CA PHE A 58 17.43 15.31 6.61
C PHE A 58 16.93 16.75 6.36
N ALA A 59 15.62 16.93 6.19
CA ALA A 59 15.01 18.21 5.88
C ALA A 59 14.49 18.98 7.13
N ALA A 60 14.87 18.54 8.34
CA ALA A 60 14.44 19.10 9.62
C ALA A 60 15.49 20.02 10.25
#